data_AF-A0A7V9SG57-F1
#
_entry.id   AF-A0A7V9SG57-F1
#
_cell.length_a   1.000
_cell.length_b   1.000
_cell.length_c   1.000
_cell.angle_alpha   90.00
_cell.angle_beta   90.00
_cell.angle_gamma   90.00
#
_symmetry.space_group_name_H-M   'P 1'
#
loop_
_entity.id
_entity.type
_entity.pdbx_description
1 polymer ?
#
loop_
_entity_poly.entity_id
_entity_poly.type
_entity_poly.pdbx_seq_one_letter_code
_entity_poly.pdbx_strand_id
1 'polypeptide(L)'
;MPEQRLKIDFKRSGGVTGMQLTTCVDVDDLPEDEGQTVRDMVEQLDLEQMSQQPSGAGAPDRFVYELRIEQGERTVDVCLGEAELPEDLRPLVRDLEKRAKSR
;
A
#
# COMPACT_ATOMS: atom_id res chain seq x y z
N MET A 1 -12.34 -23.40 4.02
CA MET A 1 -10.95 -22.94 3.85
C MET A 1 -10.91 -21.51 4.34
N PRO A 2 -10.01 -21.09 5.22
CA PRO A 2 -10.02 -19.71 5.70
C PRO A 2 -9.67 -18.78 4.53
N GLU A 3 -10.66 -18.01 4.10
CA GLU A 3 -10.57 -16.97 3.09
C GLU A 3 -9.75 -15.84 3.71
N GLN A 4 -8.43 -15.89 3.57
CA GLN A 4 -7.58 -14.78 3.97
C GLN A 4 -7.83 -13.63 2.99
N ARG A 5 -8.84 -12.81 3.31
CA ARG A 5 -9.10 -11.54 2.63
C ARG A 5 -7.88 -10.66 2.83
N LEU A 6 -7.29 -10.28 1.71
CA LEU A 6 -6.19 -9.33 1.64
C LEU A 6 -6.71 -8.09 0.93
N LYS A 7 -6.74 -6.96 1.65
CA LYS A 7 -7.22 -5.69 1.13
C LYS A 7 -6.17 -4.63 1.38
N ILE A 8 -5.89 -3.84 0.36
CA ILE A 8 -4.83 -2.83 0.35
C ILE A 8 -5.46 -1.50 -0.02
N ASP A 9 -5.59 -0.64 0.97
CA ASP A 9 -5.99 0.74 0.80
C ASP A 9 -4.73 1.60 0.65
N PHE A 10 -4.59 2.23 -0.51
CA PHE A 10 -3.48 3.11 -0.84
C PHE A 10 -4.00 4.51 -1.06
N LYS A 11 -3.38 5.47 -0.39
CA LYS A 11 -3.69 6.88 -0.54
C LYS A 11 -2.41 7.68 -0.66
N ARG A 12 -2.24 8.37 -1.78
CA ARG A 12 -1.16 9.31 -2.02
C ARG A 12 -1.73 10.71 -1.99
N SER A 13 -1.27 11.51 -1.04
CA SER A 13 -1.64 12.92 -0.91
C SER A 13 -0.39 13.81 -0.97
N GLY A 14 -0.49 14.96 -1.63
CA GLY A 14 0.61 15.92 -1.75
C GLY A 14 1.03 16.23 -3.19
N GLY A 15 2.13 16.95 -3.32
CA GLY A 15 2.58 17.54 -4.59
C GLY A 15 1.97 18.92 -4.87
N VAL A 16 2.68 19.72 -5.66
CA VAL A 16 2.36 21.13 -5.96
C VAL A 16 0.97 21.32 -6.61
N THR A 17 0.38 20.26 -7.17
CA THR A 17 -0.94 20.27 -7.81
C THR A 17 -2.10 19.85 -6.91
N GLY A 18 -1.85 19.44 -5.65
CA GLY A 18 -2.92 19.05 -4.70
C GLY A 18 -3.71 17.79 -5.07
N MET A 19 -3.15 16.94 -5.93
CA MET A 19 -3.87 15.79 -6.50
C MET A 19 -3.78 14.58 -5.56
N GLN A 20 -4.93 14.15 -5.07
CA GLN A 20 -5.08 13.01 -4.16
C GLN A 20 -5.35 11.76 -5.01
N LEU A 21 -4.49 10.75 -4.95
CA LEU A 21 -4.80 9.44 -5.52
C LEU A 21 -5.19 8.50 -4.39
N THR A 22 -6.34 7.87 -4.51
CA THR A 22 -6.78 6.81 -3.60
C THR A 22 -7.14 5.60 -4.44
N THR A 23 -6.59 4.45 -4.10
CA THR A 23 -7.01 3.17 -4.67
C THR A 23 -7.22 2.15 -3.55
N CYS A 24 -8.23 1.32 -3.73
CA CYS A 24 -8.46 0.16 -2.88
C CYS A 24 -8.32 -1.06 -3.78
N VAL A 25 -7.41 -1.94 -3.43
CA VAL A 25 -7.19 -3.21 -4.12
C VAL A 25 -7.63 -4.31 -3.18
N ASP A 26 -8.67 -5.03 -3.56
CA ASP A 26 -9.14 -6.20 -2.84
C ASP A 26 -8.70 -7.44 -3.60
N VAL A 27 -7.96 -8.32 -2.94
CA VAL A 27 -7.41 -9.55 -3.54
C VAL A 27 -8.48 -10.60 -3.77
N ASP A 28 -9.61 -10.53 -3.07
CA ASP A 28 -10.78 -11.39 -3.30
C ASP A 28 -11.53 -10.98 -4.58
N ASP A 29 -11.46 -9.69 -4.95
CA ASP A 29 -11.99 -9.15 -6.21
C ASP A 29 -11.08 -9.44 -7.42
N LEU A 30 -9.80 -9.74 -7.17
CA LEU A 30 -8.83 -10.07 -8.21
C LEU A 30 -8.94 -11.54 -8.65
N PRO A 31 -8.63 -11.85 -9.93
CA PRO A 31 -8.51 -13.23 -10.37
C PRO A 31 -7.40 -13.94 -9.58
N GLU A 32 -7.55 -15.24 -9.38
CA GLU A 32 -6.69 -16.06 -8.50
C GLU A 32 -5.18 -15.89 -8.79
N ASP A 33 -4.82 -15.72 -10.08
CA ASP A 33 -3.45 -15.46 -10.55
C ASP A 33 -2.89 -14.09 -10.10
N GLU A 34 -3.68 -13.01 -10.26
CA GLU A 34 -3.30 -11.68 -9.76
C GLU A 34 -3.32 -11.63 -8.23
N GLY A 35 -4.30 -12.27 -7.62
CA GLY A 35 -4.44 -12.32 -6.17
C GLY A 35 -3.25 -13.02 -5.51
N GLN A 36 -2.77 -14.12 -6.12
CA GLN A 36 -1.56 -14.80 -5.65
C GLN A 36 -0.31 -13.92 -5.85
N THR A 37 -0.22 -13.19 -6.96
CA THR A 37 0.88 -12.24 -7.21
C THR A 37 0.93 -11.12 -6.16
N VAL A 38 -0.21 -10.51 -5.84
CA VAL A 38 -0.29 -9.46 -4.81
C VAL A 38 0.03 -10.05 -3.43
N ARG A 39 -0.45 -11.26 -3.12
CA ARG A 39 -0.09 -11.96 -1.88
C ARG A 39 1.40 -12.18 -1.78
N ASP A 40 2.04 -12.69 -2.82
CA ASP A 40 3.48 -12.94 -2.83
C ASP A 40 4.28 -11.64 -2.63
N MET A 41 3.87 -10.55 -3.28
CA MET A 41 4.47 -9.23 -3.05
C MET A 41 4.30 -8.75 -1.60
N VAL A 42 3.14 -9.00 -0.99
CA VAL A 42 2.88 -8.63 0.40
C VAL A 42 3.59 -9.55 1.39
N GLU A 43 3.75 -10.84 1.09
CA GLU A 43 4.52 -11.78 1.92
C GLU A 43 6.03 -11.54 1.83
N GLN A 44 6.52 -11.02 0.71
CA GLN A 44 7.89 -10.52 0.60
C GLN A 44 8.13 -9.23 1.41
N LEU A 45 7.06 -8.54 1.81
CA LEU A 45 7.15 -7.38 2.70
C LEU A 45 7.02 -7.83 4.15
N ASP A 46 7.94 -7.36 4.99
CA ASP A 46 7.83 -7.53 6.43
C ASP A 46 6.74 -6.60 7.01
N LEU A 47 5.47 -6.99 6.88
CA LEU A 47 4.32 -6.28 7.45
C LEU A 47 4.49 -6.02 8.96
N GLU A 48 5.13 -6.94 9.68
CA GLU A 48 5.47 -6.75 11.09
C GLU A 48 6.43 -5.58 11.29
N GLN A 49 7.53 -5.51 10.53
CA GLN A 49 8.45 -4.36 10.58
C GLN A 49 7.76 -3.07 10.17
N MET A 50 6.88 -3.11 9.17
CA MET A 50 6.14 -1.94 8.72
C MET A 50 5.17 -1.43 9.80
N SER A 51 4.51 -2.32 10.53
CA SER A 51 3.65 -1.96 11.67
C SER A 51 4.44 -1.32 12.83
N GLN A 52 5.74 -1.61 12.93
CA GLN A 52 6.65 -1.03 13.92
C GLN A 52 7.29 0.27 13.43
N GLN A 53 7.27 0.54 12.12
CA GLN A 53 7.77 1.80 11.58
C GLN A 53 6.86 2.94 12.03
N PRO A 54 7.40 3.98 12.68
CA PRO A 54 6.60 5.11 13.07
C PRO A 54 6.03 5.77 11.82
N SER A 55 4.73 6.08 11.85
CA SER A 55 4.09 6.99 10.89
C SER A 55 4.80 8.33 10.94
N GLY A 56 5.81 8.49 10.10
CA GLY A 56 6.57 9.71 9.96
C GLY A 56 5.63 10.74 9.35
N ALA A 57 5.28 11.77 10.10
CA ALA A 57 4.60 12.94 9.55
C ALA A 57 5.55 13.55 8.51
N GLY A 58 5.41 13.09 7.26
CA GLY A 58 6.27 13.47 6.15
C GLY A 58 6.36 14.99 6.08
N ALA A 59 7.58 15.49 5.85
CA ALA A 59 7.83 16.91 5.73
C ALA A 59 6.80 17.57 4.79
N PRO A 60 6.27 18.77 5.14
CA PRO A 60 5.10 19.39 4.50
C PRO A 60 5.24 19.66 2.98
N ASP A 61 6.43 19.51 2.43
CA ASP A 61 6.77 19.80 1.02
C ASP A 61 6.84 18.57 0.09
N ARG A 62 6.49 17.36 0.55
CA ARG A 62 6.58 16.13 -0.28
C ARG A 62 5.30 15.29 -0.32
N PHE A 63 5.25 14.35 -1.26
CA PHE A 63 4.18 13.35 -1.33
C PHE A 63 4.19 12.47 -0.09
N VAL A 64 3.00 12.29 0.50
CA VAL A 64 2.71 11.39 1.61
C VAL A 64 1.96 10.19 1.05
N TYR A 65 2.42 9.00 1.42
CA TYR A 65 1.85 7.72 1.05
C TYR A 65 1.31 7.06 2.32
N GLU A 66 -0.01 6.91 2.36
CA GLU A 66 -0.74 6.15 3.37
C GLU A 66 -1.06 4.79 2.77
N LEU A 67 -0.51 3.73 3.36
CA LEU A 67 -0.81 2.35 3.01
C LEU A 67 -1.47 1.68 4.21
N ARG A 68 -2.64 1.08 3.97
CA ARG A 68 -3.31 0.22 4.92
C ARG A 68 -3.49 -1.16 4.30
N ILE A 69 -2.88 -2.16 4.92
CA ILE A 69 -2.93 -3.55 4.49
C ILE A 69 -3.72 -4.33 5.53
N GLU A 70 -4.86 -4.87 5.12
CA GLU A 70 -5.75 -5.70 5.91
C GLU A 70 -5.59 -7.15 5.43
N GLN A 71 -5.02 -8.03 6.26
CA GLN A 71 -4.83 -9.46 5.98
C GLN A 71 -5.53 -10.28 7.07
N GLY A 72 -6.77 -10.72 6.81
CA GLY A 72 -7.57 -11.45 7.78
C GLY A 72 -7.82 -10.63 9.06
N GLU A 73 -7.20 -11.06 10.19
CA GLU A 73 -7.28 -10.35 11.48
C GLU A 73 -6.14 -9.33 11.69
N ARG A 74 -5.14 -9.29 10.80
CA ARG A 74 -4.02 -8.35 10.88
C ARG A 74 -4.33 -7.10 10.07
N THR A 75 -4.18 -5.93 10.67
CA THR A 75 -4.25 -4.65 9.96
C THR A 75 -2.98 -3.87 10.23
N VAL A 76 -2.30 -3.49 9.16
CA VAL A 76 -1.07 -2.70 9.19
C VAL A 76 -1.35 -1.37 8.52
N ASP A 77 -1.15 -0.28 9.25
CA ASP A 77 -1.32 1.08 8.75
C ASP A 77 0.05 1.76 8.80
N VAL A 78 0.50 2.23 7.65
CA VAL A 78 1.82 2.83 7.49
C VAL A 78 1.66 4.13 6.74
N CYS A 79 2.21 5.20 7.31
CA CYS A 79 2.28 6.49 6.67
C CYS A 79 3.74 6.89 6.48
N LEU A 80 4.15 7.11 5.24
CA LEU A 80 5.53 7.39 4.88
C LEU A 80 5.60 8.44 3.77
N GLY A 81 6.59 9.32 3.81
CA GLY A 81 6.88 10.22 2.69
C GLY A 81 7.55 9.51 1.51
N GLU A 82 7.52 10.12 0.32
CA GLU A 82 8.25 9.62 -0.87
C GLU A 82 9.73 9.30 -0.59
N ALA A 83 10.34 10.10 0.28
CA ALA A 83 11.73 9.97 0.66
C ALA A 83 12.01 8.79 1.59
N GLU A 84 10.99 8.34 2.31
CA GLU A 84 11.05 7.30 3.36
C GLU A 84 10.58 5.95 2.82
N LEU A 85 10.23 5.89 1.54
CA LEU A 85 9.71 4.70 0.89
C LEU A 85 10.83 3.66 0.71
N PRO A 86 10.75 2.49 1.39
CA PRO A 86 11.73 1.43 1.25
C PRO A 86 11.79 0.94 -0.20
N GLU A 87 12.97 0.51 -0.63
CA GLU A 87 13.15 -0.04 -1.98
C GLU A 87 12.29 -1.27 -2.24
N ASP A 88 12.05 -2.10 -1.21
CA ASP A 88 11.15 -3.26 -1.26
C ASP A 88 9.67 -2.86 -1.44
N LEU A 89 9.28 -1.69 -0.95
CA LEU A 89 7.90 -1.20 -1.07
C LEU A 89 7.64 -0.48 -2.40
N ARG A 90 8.68 0.05 -3.05
CA ARG A 90 8.56 0.73 -4.35
C ARG A 90 7.82 -0.07 -5.42
N PRO A 91 8.10 -1.37 -5.66
CA PRO A 91 7.36 -2.14 -6.66
C PRO A 91 5.86 -2.20 -6.35
N LEU A 92 5.48 -2.46 -5.09
CA LEU A 92 4.08 -2.50 -4.66
C LEU A 92 3.40 -1.14 -4.86
N VAL A 93 4.02 -0.06 -4.38
CA VAL A 93 3.49 1.30 -4.53
C VAL A 93 3.32 1.68 -6.01
N ARG A 94 4.30 1.37 -6.87
CA ARG A 94 4.17 1.65 -8.31
C ARG A 94 3.03 0.86 -8.96
N ASP A 95 2.80 -0.38 -8.53
CA ASP A 95 1.68 -1.19 -9.03
C ASP A 95 0.35 -0.59 -8.60
N LEU A 96 0.22 -0.24 -7.32
CA LEU A 96 -0.96 0.44 -6.75
C LEU A 96 -1.21 1.80 -7.44
N GLU A 97 -0.17 2.59 -7.71
CA GLU A 97 -0.30 3.85 -8.45
C GLU A 97 -0.74 3.64 -9.90
N LYS A 98 -0.27 2.60 -10.58
CA LYS A 98 -0.74 2.27 -11.94
C LYS A 98 -2.21 1.89 -11.92
N ARG A 99 -2.62 1.04 -10.97
CA ARG A 99 -4.03 0.65 -10.77
C ARG A 99 -4.91 1.87 -10.46
N ALA A 100 -4.42 2.79 -9.61
CA ALA A 100 -5.11 4.04 -9.29
C ALA A 100 -5.29 4.97 -10.50
N LYS A 101 -4.29 5.04 -11.39
CA LYS A 101 -4.32 5.86 -12.61
C LYS A 101 -5.11 5.24 -13.76
N SER A 102 -5.31 3.94 -13.74
CA SER A 102 -6.04 3.19 -14.77
C SER A 102 -7.55 3.08 -14.48
N ARG A 103 -8.03 3.77 -13.43
CA ARG A 103 -9.43 3.76 -12.99
C ARG A 103 -10.21 4.96 -13.48
#